data_AF-A0A817XQZ6-F1
#
_entry.id   AF-A0A817XQZ6-F1
#
_cell.length_a   1.000
_cell.length_b   1.000
_cell.length_c   1.000
_cell.angle_alpha   90.00
_cell.angle_beta   90.00
_cell.angle_gamma   90.00
#
_symmetry.space_group_name_H-M   'P 1'
#
loop_
_entity.id
_entity.type
_entity.pdbx_description
1 polymer ?
#
loop_
_entity_poly.entity_id
_entity_poly.type
_entity_poly.pdbx_seq_one_letter_code
_entity_poly.pdbx_strand_id
1 'polypeptide(L)'
;MTSEIQSSQESDDYTEIDLKKWLHKLQEFQMKLETPVNVDILLDNHSQTSIDLIRINPQLHSFPRLYSSLEHSLPVSDNLNLTYTQERFDKFYEPVILSEKGLAAKNISDDYSRICGTNQYSSDVHRIHFRIGERTNSCPFLGIISSLEGLSLRKITLPSANGWSDLDYVVLNDKSLSTSISNKTIQSGDEVTLILDCDNREILLDHHRTNRLVRQSIDIQECPFPWKILVALSPRNGSIHVLC
;
A
#
# COMPACT_ATOMS: atom_id res chain seq x y z
N MET A 1 -16.56 10.03 32.02
CA MET A 1 -16.42 8.93 32.99
C MET A 1 -17.51 7.93 32.68
N THR A 2 -17.12 6.76 32.17
CA THR A 2 -18.01 5.78 31.54
C THR A 2 -18.71 4.91 32.57
N SER A 3 -20.00 4.62 32.34
CA SER A 3 -20.92 3.87 33.23
C SER A 3 -20.40 2.50 33.68
N GLU A 4 -19.44 1.93 32.94
CA GLU A 4 -18.76 0.67 33.27
C GLU A 4 -17.99 0.74 34.59
N ILE A 5 -17.39 1.90 34.93
CA ILE A 5 -16.63 2.06 36.18
C ILE A 5 -17.56 2.03 37.40
N GLN A 6 -18.80 2.49 37.23
CA GLN A 6 -19.78 2.58 38.31
C GLN A 6 -20.42 1.21 38.60
N SER A 7 -20.70 0.39 37.57
CA SER A 7 -21.27 -0.95 37.80
C SER A 7 -20.28 -1.92 38.44
N SER A 8 -18.98 -1.78 38.16
CA SER A 8 -17.94 -2.63 38.77
C SER A 8 -17.66 -2.29 40.24
N GLN A 9 -18.02 -1.08 40.70
CA GLN A 9 -17.91 -0.72 42.12
C GLN A 9 -19.02 -1.32 42.98
N GLU A 10 -20.19 -1.61 42.41
CA GLU A 10 -21.35 -2.12 43.15
C GLU A 10 -21.34 -3.63 43.35
N SER A 11 -20.57 -4.39 42.55
CA SER A 11 -20.59 -5.86 42.58
C SER A 11 -19.53 -6.50 43.49
N ASP A 12 -18.58 -5.73 44.03
CA ASP A 12 -17.45 -6.19 44.87
C ASP A 12 -16.67 -7.42 44.34
N ASP A 13 -16.84 -7.69 43.04
CA ASP A 13 -16.40 -8.90 42.36
C ASP A 13 -15.13 -8.59 41.55
N TYR A 14 -14.11 -8.10 42.24
CA TYR A 14 -12.78 -7.89 41.65
C TYR A 14 -12.09 -9.24 41.45
N THR A 15 -12.61 -10.01 40.49
CA THR A 15 -12.04 -11.30 40.12
C THR A 15 -10.66 -11.09 39.46
N GLU A 16 -9.79 -12.09 39.53
CA GLU A 16 -8.48 -12.12 38.88
C GLU A 16 -8.55 -11.75 37.37
N ILE A 17 -9.71 -11.99 36.75
CA ILE A 17 -10.02 -11.66 35.36
C ILE A 17 -10.00 -10.14 35.13
N ASP A 18 -10.52 -9.35 36.07
CA ASP A 18 -10.57 -7.90 35.92
C ASP A 18 -9.22 -7.26 36.17
N LEU A 19 -8.41 -7.80 37.08
CA LEU A 19 -7.01 -7.38 37.24
C LEU A 19 -6.20 -7.61 35.96
N LYS A 20 -6.38 -8.74 35.27
CA LYS A 20 -5.72 -9.00 33.98
C LYS A 20 -6.16 -8.02 32.89
N LYS A 21 -7.45 -7.68 32.83
CA LYS A 21 -7.98 -6.67 31.89
C LYS A 21 -7.41 -5.28 32.18
N TRP A 22 -7.33 -4.89 33.46
CA TRP A 22 -6.74 -3.61 33.86
C TRP A 22 -5.25 -3.54 33.56
N LEU A 23 -4.50 -4.61 33.79
CA LEU A 23 -3.08 -4.69 33.45
C LEU A 23 -2.85 -4.52 31.94
N HIS A 24 -3.66 -5.17 31.11
CA HIS A 24 -3.59 -5.04 29.65
C HIS A 24 -3.89 -3.61 29.18
N LYS A 25 -4.94 -2.96 29.74
CA LYS A 25 -5.25 -1.56 29.44
C LYS A 25 -4.12 -0.62 29.88
N LEU A 26 -3.49 -0.88 31.03
CA LEU A 26 -2.37 -0.09 31.53
C LEU A 26 -1.17 -0.16 30.57
N GLN A 27 -0.83 -1.35 30.08
CA GLN A 27 0.24 -1.54 29.09
C GLN A 27 -0.05 -0.81 27.77
N GLU A 28 -1.30 -0.85 27.32
CA GLU A 28 -1.72 -0.12 26.11
C GLU A 28 -1.56 1.40 26.27
N PHE A 29 -1.91 1.95 27.44
CA PHE A 29 -1.71 3.37 27.73
C PHE A 29 -0.23 3.73 27.85
N GLN A 30 0.58 2.85 28.44
CA GLN A 30 2.00 3.08 28.57
C GLN A 30 2.68 3.14 27.19
N MET A 31 2.31 2.25 26.26
CA MET A 31 2.79 2.32 24.87
C MET A 31 2.37 3.63 24.18
N LYS A 32 1.16 4.13 24.44
CA LYS A 32 0.68 5.42 23.88
C LYS A 32 1.40 6.64 24.47
N LEU A 33 1.92 6.54 25.70
CA LEU A 33 2.69 7.61 26.34
C LEU A 33 4.17 7.59 25.97
N GLU A 34 4.73 6.41 25.75
CA GLU A 34 6.14 6.23 25.35
C GLU A 34 6.38 6.54 23.88
N THR A 35 5.34 6.58 23.04
CA THR A 35 5.47 7.15 21.69
C THR A 35 5.64 8.67 21.78
N PRO A 36 6.81 9.23 21.40
CA PRO A 36 7.05 10.66 21.50
C PRO A 36 6.10 11.42 20.58
N VAL A 37 5.28 12.29 21.17
CA VAL A 37 4.45 13.22 20.41
C VAL A 37 5.35 14.34 19.93
N ASN A 38 5.75 14.30 18.65
CA ASN A 38 6.43 15.41 18.01
C ASN A 38 5.45 16.58 17.89
N VAL A 39 5.64 17.59 18.73
CA VAL A 39 4.92 18.86 18.65
C VAL A 39 5.80 19.84 17.89
N ASP A 40 5.42 20.14 16.66
CA ASP A 40 6.04 21.20 15.88
C ASP A 40 5.53 22.56 16.38
N ILE A 41 6.43 23.35 16.98
CA ILE A 41 6.15 24.72 17.41
C ILE A 41 6.54 25.65 16.27
N LEU A 42 5.55 26.20 15.57
CA LEU A 42 5.76 27.24 14.58
C LEU A 42 5.66 28.60 15.25
N LEU A 43 6.75 29.39 15.21
CA LEU A 43 6.75 30.80 15.59
C LEU A 43 6.25 31.63 14.40
N ASP A 44 5.12 32.31 14.60
CA ASP A 44 4.53 33.18 13.59
C ASP A 44 5.24 34.55 13.63
N ASN A 45 6.25 34.71 12.77
CA ASN A 45 7.15 35.89 12.75
C ASN A 45 6.51 37.19 12.21
N HIS A 46 5.18 37.28 12.11
CA HIS A 46 4.50 38.38 11.40
C HIS A 46 3.62 39.30 12.26
N SER A 47 3.58 39.15 13.58
CA SER A 47 2.80 40.03 14.45
C SER A 47 3.65 41.11 15.13
N GLN A 48 3.40 42.39 14.80
CA GLN A 48 3.93 43.58 15.51
C GLN A 48 3.34 43.79 16.92
N THR A 49 2.72 42.76 17.50
CA THR A 49 2.11 42.81 18.83
C THR A 49 3.01 42.08 19.83
N SER A 50 3.25 42.66 21.01
CA SER A 50 4.13 42.14 22.06
C SER A 50 3.67 40.82 22.72
N ILE A 51 2.79 40.07 22.09
CA ILE A 51 2.22 38.81 22.58
C ILE A 51 2.41 37.76 21.49
N ASP A 52 3.35 36.84 21.72
CA ASP A 52 3.57 35.69 20.85
C ASP A 52 2.46 34.67 21.07
N LEU A 53 1.60 34.48 20.06
CA LEU A 53 0.55 33.47 20.08
C LEU A 53 1.14 32.12 19.70
N ILE A 54 1.28 31.22 20.68
CA ILE A 54 1.64 29.82 20.44
C ILE A 54 0.42 29.12 19.81
N ARG A 55 0.48 28.86 18.50
CA ARG A 55 -0.56 28.12 17.79
C ARG A 55 -0.18 26.64 17.72
N ILE A 56 -0.73 25.85 18.63
CA ILE A 56 -0.62 24.38 18.57
C ILE A 56 -1.59 23.91 17.48
N ASN A 57 -1.05 23.46 16.35
CA ASN A 57 -1.84 22.86 15.28
C ASN A 57 -1.87 21.34 15.54
N PRO A 58 -2.97 20.76 16.07
CA PRO A 58 -3.08 19.31 16.16
C PRO A 58 -3.13 18.80 14.72
N GLN A 59 -2.01 18.26 14.22
CA GLN A 59 -1.96 17.74 12.87
C GLN A 59 -3.05 16.67 12.73
N LEU A 60 -4.04 16.93 11.88
CA LEU A 60 -4.69 15.86 11.11
C LEU A 60 -3.56 14.98 10.62
N HIS A 61 -3.62 13.67 10.92
CA HIS A 61 -2.65 12.66 10.52
C HIS A 61 -2.40 12.71 9.00
N SER A 62 -1.59 13.66 8.53
CA SER A 62 -0.79 13.51 7.34
C SER A 62 0.20 12.43 7.70
N PHE A 63 -0.03 11.24 7.12
CA PHE A 63 0.94 10.15 7.11
C PHE A 63 2.36 10.73 7.02
N PRO A 64 3.30 10.25 7.84
CA PRO A 64 4.65 10.76 7.78
C PRO A 64 5.12 10.63 6.34
N ARG A 65 5.54 11.75 5.75
CA ARG A 65 6.27 11.78 4.48
C ARG A 65 7.59 11.03 4.69
N LEU A 66 7.54 9.71 4.78
CA LEU A 66 8.69 8.82 4.65
C LEU A 66 8.93 8.59 3.15
N TYR A 67 9.17 9.67 2.43
CA TYR A 67 10.01 9.59 1.23
C TYR A 67 11.25 10.40 1.56
N SER A 68 12.08 9.88 2.47
CA SER A 68 13.49 10.18 2.33
C SER A 68 13.91 9.44 1.07
N SER A 69 14.04 10.17 -0.04
CA SER A 69 14.82 9.73 -1.19
C SER A 69 16.27 9.60 -0.75
N LEU A 70 16.55 8.63 0.13
CA LEU A 70 17.89 8.18 0.39
C LEU A 70 18.23 7.29 -0.80
N GLU A 71 18.88 7.88 -1.79
CA GLU A 71 19.64 7.19 -2.84
C GLU A 71 20.84 6.44 -2.23
N HIS A 72 20.65 5.71 -1.14
CA HIS A 72 21.62 4.73 -0.69
C HIS A 72 21.37 3.49 -1.53
N SER A 73 22.17 3.39 -2.59
CA SER A 73 22.48 2.13 -3.26
C SER A 73 23.02 1.15 -2.21
N LEU A 74 22.10 0.45 -1.54
CA LEU A 74 22.45 -0.72 -0.76
C LEU A 74 23.11 -1.69 -1.73
N PRO A 75 24.29 -2.26 -1.42
CA PRO A 75 24.84 -3.35 -2.18
C PRO A 75 23.88 -4.52 -2.00
N VAL A 76 22.99 -4.68 -2.99
CA VAL A 76 22.13 -5.85 -3.13
C VAL A 76 23.11 -7.01 -3.25
N SER A 77 23.25 -7.78 -2.17
CA SER A 77 24.03 -9.00 -2.17
C SER A 77 23.41 -9.94 -3.21
N ASP A 78 24.04 -10.01 -4.39
CA ASP A 78 23.63 -10.75 -5.60
C ASP A 78 23.45 -12.28 -5.43
N ASN A 79 23.49 -12.80 -4.20
CA ASN A 79 23.47 -14.24 -3.90
C ASN A 79 22.15 -14.74 -3.27
N LEU A 80 21.08 -13.95 -3.28
CA LEU A 80 19.76 -14.54 -3.02
C LEU A 80 19.38 -15.38 -4.24
N ASN A 81 19.20 -16.69 -4.04
CA ASN A 81 18.65 -17.60 -5.05
C ASN A 81 17.23 -17.15 -5.41
N LEU A 82 17.16 -16.19 -6.33
CA LEU A 82 15.95 -15.54 -6.76
C LEU A 82 15.22 -16.47 -7.72
N THR A 83 14.15 -17.08 -7.22
CA THR A 83 13.24 -17.85 -8.06
C THR A 83 12.39 -16.88 -8.87
N TYR A 84 12.59 -16.87 -10.19
CA TYR A 84 11.65 -16.26 -11.11
C TYR A 84 10.33 -17.03 -11.07
N THR A 85 9.30 -16.39 -10.52
CA THR A 85 7.99 -17.01 -10.40
C THR A 85 7.30 -16.97 -11.76
N GLN A 86 6.80 -18.11 -12.23
CA GLN A 86 5.94 -18.18 -13.41
C GLN A 86 4.56 -17.61 -13.06
N GLU A 87 4.42 -16.29 -13.11
CA GLU A 87 3.13 -15.59 -12.91
C GLU A 87 2.33 -15.52 -14.22
N ARG A 88 1.00 -15.54 -14.09
CA ARG A 88 0.04 -15.35 -15.18
C ARG A 88 -1.19 -14.63 -14.65
N PHE A 89 -1.95 -14.01 -15.53
CA PHE A 89 -3.27 -13.47 -15.23
C PHE A 89 -4.34 -14.56 -15.36
N ASP A 90 -5.34 -14.53 -14.48
CA ASP A 90 -6.46 -15.48 -14.50
C ASP A 90 -7.80 -14.77 -14.26
N LYS A 91 -8.03 -14.25 -13.05
CA LYS A 91 -9.30 -13.61 -12.70
C LYS A 91 -9.30 -12.16 -13.15
N PHE A 92 -10.34 -11.75 -13.86
CA PHE A 92 -10.53 -10.35 -14.28
C PHE A 92 -11.98 -9.90 -14.12
N TYR A 93 -12.13 -8.60 -13.94
CA TYR A 93 -13.39 -7.88 -13.79
C TYR A 93 -13.35 -6.74 -14.80
N GLU A 94 -14.46 -6.56 -15.52
CA GLU A 94 -14.57 -5.79 -16.78
C GLU A 94 -14.01 -6.53 -18.00
N PRO A 95 -14.36 -6.13 -19.23
CA PRO A 95 -13.92 -6.83 -20.42
C PRO A 95 -12.42 -6.60 -20.63
N VAL A 96 -11.65 -7.61 -20.22
CA VAL A 96 -10.22 -7.77 -20.47
C VAL A 96 -10.05 -8.90 -21.46
N ILE A 97 -9.20 -8.69 -22.45
CA ILE A 97 -8.73 -9.77 -23.31
C ILE A 97 -7.40 -10.26 -22.76
N LEU A 98 -7.38 -11.51 -22.30
CA LEU A 98 -6.14 -12.22 -22.01
C LEU A 98 -5.62 -12.87 -23.29
N SER A 99 -4.32 -12.74 -23.53
CA SER A 99 -3.62 -13.39 -24.64
C SER A 99 -2.32 -14.02 -24.15
N GLU A 100 -1.58 -14.68 -25.04
CA GLU A 100 -0.30 -15.32 -24.70
C GLU A 100 -0.39 -16.28 -23.51
N LYS A 101 -1.49 -17.07 -23.44
CA LYS A 101 -1.78 -18.00 -22.34
C LYS A 101 -1.85 -17.32 -20.96
N GLY A 102 -2.35 -16.08 -20.91
CA GLY A 102 -2.51 -15.31 -19.68
C GLY A 102 -1.28 -14.47 -19.31
N LEU A 103 -0.25 -14.40 -20.16
CA LEU A 103 0.90 -13.52 -19.93
C LEU A 103 0.59 -12.07 -20.31
N ALA A 104 -0.35 -11.85 -21.21
CA ALA A 104 -0.69 -10.52 -21.70
C ALA A 104 -2.15 -10.20 -21.40
N ALA A 105 -2.40 -8.98 -20.94
CA ALA A 105 -3.74 -8.48 -20.70
C ALA A 105 -3.94 -7.13 -21.38
N LYS A 106 -5.12 -6.96 -22.00
CA LYS A 106 -5.54 -5.71 -22.64
C LYS A 106 -6.95 -5.33 -22.22
N ASN A 107 -7.11 -4.10 -21.75
CA ASN A 107 -8.40 -3.50 -21.48
C ASN A 107 -9.07 -3.08 -22.79
N ILE A 108 -10.29 -3.57 -23.02
CA ILE A 108 -11.13 -3.15 -24.16
C ILE A 108 -12.33 -2.30 -23.72
N SER A 109 -12.47 -2.04 -22.42
CA SER A 109 -13.51 -1.17 -21.86
C SER A 109 -13.14 0.31 -21.90
N ASP A 110 -14.17 1.14 -21.81
CA ASP A 110 -14.06 2.57 -21.56
C ASP A 110 -13.82 2.89 -20.08
N ASP A 111 -13.97 1.89 -19.20
CA ASP A 111 -13.68 1.98 -17.78
C ASP A 111 -12.37 1.27 -17.41
N TYR A 112 -11.94 1.45 -16.16
CA TYR A 112 -10.81 0.70 -15.61
C TYR A 112 -11.16 -0.79 -15.51
N SER A 113 -10.24 -1.64 -15.96
CA SER A 113 -10.37 -3.07 -15.74
C SER A 113 -9.41 -3.55 -14.66
N ARG A 114 -9.79 -4.60 -13.94
CA ARG A 114 -9.03 -5.14 -12.82
C ARG A 114 -8.73 -6.60 -13.05
N ILE A 115 -7.49 -7.00 -12.81
CA ILE A 115 -6.98 -8.33 -13.14
C ILE A 115 -6.10 -8.80 -11.99
N CYS A 116 -6.26 -10.05 -11.59
CA CYS A 116 -5.41 -10.69 -10.60
C CYS A 116 -4.47 -11.71 -11.22
N GLY A 117 -3.32 -11.88 -10.56
CA GLY A 117 -2.42 -13.00 -10.78
C GLY A 117 -3.03 -14.35 -10.37
N THR A 118 -2.48 -15.42 -10.94
CA THR A 118 -2.81 -16.81 -10.64
C THR A 118 -2.26 -17.24 -9.28
N ASN A 119 -1.03 -16.81 -8.98
CA ASN A 119 -0.30 -17.28 -7.82
C ASN A 119 -0.78 -16.64 -6.52
N GLN A 120 -0.40 -17.27 -5.42
CA GLN A 120 -0.66 -16.81 -4.05
C GLN A 120 0.66 -16.79 -3.29
N TYR A 121 0.94 -15.66 -2.64
CA TYR A 121 2.23 -15.38 -2.04
C TYR A 121 2.07 -15.19 -0.53
N SER A 122 2.73 -16.03 0.27
CA SER A 122 2.61 -16.01 1.74
C SER A 122 3.95 -16.07 2.47
N SER A 123 5.05 -16.32 1.77
CA SER A 123 6.40 -16.47 2.29
C SER A 123 7.40 -16.11 1.19
N ASP A 124 8.66 -15.91 1.56
CA ASP A 124 9.78 -15.67 0.64
C ASP A 124 9.68 -14.35 -0.13
N VAL A 125 10.66 -14.15 -1.03
CA VAL A 125 10.73 -12.98 -1.91
C VAL A 125 10.44 -13.37 -3.35
N HIS A 126 9.45 -12.72 -3.96
CA HIS A 126 9.01 -13.00 -5.32
C HIS A 126 9.23 -11.79 -6.21
N ARG A 127 9.73 -12.00 -7.43
CA ARG A 127 9.89 -10.94 -8.43
C ARG A 127 9.02 -11.24 -9.64
N ILE A 128 8.17 -10.28 -9.99
CA ILE A 128 7.30 -10.37 -11.15
C ILE A 128 7.65 -9.20 -12.07
N HIS A 129 8.13 -9.55 -13.27
CA HIS A 129 8.55 -8.59 -14.27
C HIS A 129 7.36 -8.26 -15.17
N PHE A 130 7.15 -6.97 -15.42
CA PHE A 130 6.11 -6.49 -16.31
C PHE A 130 6.69 -5.58 -17.39
N ARG A 131 6.12 -5.67 -18.58
CA ARG A 131 6.25 -4.64 -19.62
C ARG A 131 4.94 -3.91 -19.78
N ILE A 132 4.98 -2.59 -19.66
CA ILE A 132 3.84 -1.72 -19.90
C ILE A 132 3.61 -1.65 -21.41
N GLY A 133 2.41 -2.00 -21.85
CA GLY A 133 2.03 -1.95 -23.25
C GLY A 133 1.63 -0.54 -23.69
N GLU A 134 0.53 -0.47 -24.44
CA GLU A 134 -0.08 0.80 -24.81
C GLU A 134 -0.67 1.49 -23.58
N ARG A 135 -0.25 2.73 -23.37
CA ARG A 135 -0.62 3.57 -22.23
C ARG A 135 -1.52 4.69 -22.74
N THR A 136 -2.62 4.94 -22.02
CA THR A 136 -3.44 6.12 -22.24
C THR A 136 -3.07 7.24 -21.28
N ASN A 137 -4.01 8.13 -20.99
CA ASN A 137 -3.77 9.23 -20.09
C ASN A 137 -3.53 8.73 -18.66
N SER A 138 -4.20 7.69 -18.16
CA SER A 138 -3.90 7.16 -16.82
C SER A 138 -2.73 6.17 -16.84
N CYS A 139 -2.07 6.03 -15.71
CA CYS A 139 -1.10 4.96 -15.50
C CYS A 139 -1.84 3.70 -15.02
N PRO A 140 -1.35 2.49 -15.34
CA PRO A 140 -1.89 1.28 -14.73
C PRO A 140 -1.56 1.25 -13.23
N PHE A 141 -2.48 0.74 -12.43
CA PHE A 141 -2.20 0.35 -11.05
C PHE A 141 -1.49 -1.00 -11.02
N LEU A 142 -0.42 -1.10 -10.23
CA LEU A 142 0.36 -2.30 -9.96
C LEU A 142 0.51 -2.46 -8.45
N GLY A 143 0.10 -3.62 -7.94
CA GLY A 143 0.21 -3.88 -6.52
C GLY A 143 -0.26 -5.26 -6.14
N ILE A 144 -0.72 -5.36 -4.90
CA ILE A 144 -1.24 -6.57 -4.30
C ILE A 144 -2.65 -6.38 -3.75
N ILE A 145 -3.31 -7.50 -3.51
CA ILE A 145 -4.54 -7.61 -2.75
C ILE A 145 -4.50 -8.91 -1.93
N SER A 146 -5.24 -8.97 -0.81
CA SER A 146 -5.43 -10.24 -0.11
C SER A 146 -6.19 -11.23 -0.99
N SER A 147 -5.72 -12.48 -1.04
CA SER A 147 -6.40 -13.56 -1.77
C SER A 147 -7.72 -13.97 -1.14
N LEU A 148 -7.93 -13.60 0.13
CA LEU A 148 -9.19 -13.78 0.85
C LEU A 148 -10.25 -12.81 0.35
N GLU A 149 -9.83 -11.67 -0.20
CA GLU A 149 -10.73 -10.72 -0.84
C GLU A 149 -11.13 -11.23 -2.22
N GLY A 150 -12.34 -11.77 -2.30
CA GLY A 150 -12.98 -12.02 -3.58
C GLY A 150 -13.19 -10.70 -4.30
N LEU A 151 -12.62 -10.55 -5.49
CA LEU A 151 -12.98 -9.45 -6.38
C LEU A 151 -14.50 -9.52 -6.62
N SER A 152 -15.21 -8.41 -6.45
CA SER A 152 -16.67 -8.37 -6.61
C SER A 152 -17.03 -7.22 -7.53
N LEU A 153 -17.84 -7.51 -8.55
CA LEU A 153 -18.28 -6.58 -9.60
C LEU A 153 -18.95 -5.32 -9.05
N ARG A 154 -19.49 -5.37 -7.83
CA ARG A 154 -20.23 -4.25 -7.21
C ARG A 154 -19.38 -3.42 -6.26
N LYS A 155 -18.18 -3.88 -5.90
CA LYS A 155 -17.32 -3.15 -4.99
C LYS A 155 -16.46 -2.18 -5.78
N ILE A 156 -16.86 -0.91 -5.71
CA ILE A 156 -16.04 0.20 -6.21
C ILE A 156 -14.71 0.21 -5.47
N THR A 157 -14.71 -0.16 -4.18
CA THR A 157 -13.53 -0.12 -3.31
C THR A 157 -12.92 -1.49 -3.05
N LEU A 158 -11.59 -1.57 -3.05
CA LEU A 158 -10.82 -2.77 -2.70
C LEU A 158 -10.02 -2.50 -1.42
N PRO A 159 -10.60 -2.66 -0.22
CA PRO A 159 -10.00 -2.25 1.04
C PRO A 159 -8.63 -2.88 1.32
N SER A 160 -8.30 -4.05 0.76
CA SER A 160 -6.96 -4.64 0.91
C SER A 160 -5.99 -4.32 -0.25
N ALA A 161 -6.39 -3.50 -1.23
CA ALA A 161 -5.53 -3.15 -2.36
C ALA A 161 -4.43 -2.16 -1.94
N ASN A 162 -3.18 -2.56 -2.19
CA ASN A 162 -2.00 -1.79 -1.85
C ASN A 162 -1.01 -1.79 -3.02
N GLY A 163 -0.51 -0.62 -3.41
CA GLY A 163 0.48 -0.49 -4.48
C GLY A 163 0.52 0.91 -5.09
N TRP A 164 0.82 0.96 -6.39
CA TRP A 164 1.12 2.20 -7.10
C TRP A 164 0.34 2.31 -8.39
N SER A 165 -0.25 3.48 -8.67
CA SER A 165 -0.65 3.82 -10.04
C SER A 165 0.51 4.46 -10.80
N ASP A 166 1.42 5.13 -10.12
CA ASP A 166 2.68 5.64 -10.67
C ASP A 166 3.72 5.60 -9.55
N LEU A 167 5.01 5.80 -9.84
CA LEU A 167 6.04 5.76 -8.80
C LEU A 167 5.78 6.74 -7.65
N ASP A 168 5.08 7.84 -7.93
CA ASP A 168 4.75 8.89 -6.96
C ASP A 168 3.27 8.85 -6.51
N TYR A 169 2.49 7.87 -6.97
CA TYR A 169 1.07 7.74 -6.65
C TYR A 169 0.79 6.44 -5.92
N VAL A 170 0.81 6.52 -4.59
CA VAL A 170 0.57 5.37 -3.71
C VAL A 170 -0.92 5.25 -3.40
N VAL A 171 -1.39 4.01 -3.48
CA VAL A 171 -2.71 3.59 -3.07
C VAL A 171 -2.55 2.70 -1.83
N LEU A 172 -3.15 3.14 -0.72
CA LEU A 172 -3.22 2.43 0.54
C LEU A 172 -4.68 2.15 0.86
N ASN A 173 -5.07 0.87 0.89
CA ASN A 173 -6.43 0.44 1.20
C ASN A 173 -7.47 1.18 0.35
N ASP A 174 -7.24 1.25 -0.96
CA ASP A 174 -8.06 1.97 -1.95
C ASP A 174 -8.11 3.51 -1.79
N LYS A 175 -7.42 4.08 -0.79
CA LYS A 175 -7.29 5.53 -0.64
C LYS A 175 -6.05 6.00 -1.39
N SER A 176 -6.25 6.95 -2.29
CA SER A 176 -5.15 7.57 -3.01
C SER A 176 -4.52 8.71 -2.21
N LEU A 177 -3.19 8.65 -2.07
CA LEU A 177 -2.40 9.73 -1.48
C LEU A 177 -1.66 10.46 -2.61
N SER A 178 -2.38 11.33 -3.33
CA SER A 178 -1.80 12.10 -4.42
C SER A 178 -1.08 13.35 -3.92
N THR A 179 0.17 13.56 -4.35
CA THR A 179 0.88 14.84 -4.20
C THR A 179 1.18 15.45 -5.57
N SER A 180 0.15 16.09 -6.14
CA SER A 180 0.20 16.88 -7.39
C SER A 180 0.42 16.10 -8.69
N ILE A 181 -0.18 16.59 -9.78
CA ILE A 181 -0.46 15.86 -11.03
C ILE A 181 0.65 16.01 -12.08
N SER A 182 1.71 16.78 -11.83
CA SER A 182 2.64 17.16 -12.89
C SER A 182 3.80 16.18 -13.02
N ASN A 183 3.63 15.25 -13.96
CA ASN A 183 4.61 14.38 -14.65
C ASN A 183 4.45 12.90 -14.30
N LYS A 184 3.88 12.16 -15.24
CA LYS A 184 3.75 10.70 -15.15
C LYS A 184 5.10 10.07 -15.44
N THR A 185 5.58 9.22 -14.53
CA THR A 185 6.93 8.66 -14.63
C THR A 185 6.97 7.41 -15.52
N ILE A 186 6.05 6.47 -15.30
CA ILE A 186 5.93 5.24 -16.09
C ILE A 186 5.42 5.56 -17.51
N GLN A 187 5.93 4.93 -18.56
CA GLN A 187 5.53 5.17 -19.96
C GLN A 187 5.24 3.87 -20.72
N SER A 188 4.68 3.97 -21.93
CA SER A 188 4.54 2.81 -22.82
C SER A 188 5.90 2.23 -23.17
N GLY A 189 6.01 0.90 -23.11
CA GLY A 189 7.24 0.18 -23.34
C GLY A 189 8.17 0.11 -22.13
N ASP A 190 7.88 0.82 -21.03
CA ASP A 190 8.69 0.72 -19.82
C ASP A 190 8.57 -0.68 -19.20
N GLU A 191 9.67 -1.12 -18.60
CA GLU A 191 9.75 -2.35 -17.83
C GLU A 191 9.84 -2.03 -16.35
N VAL A 192 9.07 -2.78 -15.57
CA VAL A 192 9.00 -2.64 -14.12
C VAL A 192 9.03 -4.00 -13.47
N THR A 193 9.59 -4.08 -12.27
CA THR A 193 9.58 -5.30 -11.45
C THR A 193 8.86 -5.02 -10.15
N LEU A 194 7.76 -5.75 -9.93
CA LEU A 194 7.10 -5.79 -8.63
C LEU A 194 7.76 -6.89 -7.79
N ILE A 195 8.30 -6.49 -6.66
CA ILE A 195 8.95 -7.38 -5.70
C ILE A 195 8.02 -7.52 -4.51
N LEU A 196 7.64 -8.76 -4.18
CA LEU A 196 6.86 -9.09 -3.00
C LEU A 196 7.81 -9.69 -1.98
N ASP A 197 8.08 -8.99 -0.90
CA ASP A 197 8.86 -9.51 0.22
C ASP A 197 7.89 -9.89 1.33
N CYS A 198 7.40 -11.14 1.29
CA CYS A 198 6.39 -11.62 2.21
C CYS A 198 6.96 -11.76 3.63
N ASP A 199 8.25 -12.04 3.77
CA ASP A 199 8.90 -12.22 5.07
C ASP A 199 8.99 -10.88 5.81
N ASN A 200 9.34 -9.80 5.09
CA ASN A 200 9.41 -8.45 5.64
C ASN A 200 8.09 -7.66 5.54
N ARG A 201 7.04 -8.27 4.97
CA ARG A 201 5.70 -7.68 4.81
C ARG A 201 5.76 -6.35 4.04
N GLU A 202 6.52 -6.33 2.97
CA GLU A 202 6.66 -5.15 2.11
C GLU A 202 6.53 -5.53 0.64
N ILE A 203 6.17 -4.52 -0.14
CA ILE A 203 6.23 -4.59 -1.60
C ILE A 203 7.18 -3.50 -2.09
N LEU A 204 7.86 -3.77 -3.20
CA LEU A 204 8.72 -2.81 -3.88
C LEU A 204 8.39 -2.78 -5.37
N LEU A 205 8.51 -1.61 -5.99
CA LEU A 205 8.37 -1.44 -7.42
C LEU A 205 9.65 -0.81 -7.97
N ASP A 206 10.38 -1.60 -8.74
CA ASP A 206 11.60 -1.19 -9.43
C ASP A 206 11.26 -0.76 -10.86
N HIS A 207 11.65 0.46 -11.22
CA HIS A 207 11.44 1.02 -12.54
C HIS A 207 12.76 1.09 -13.31
N HIS A 208 12.91 0.19 -14.28
CA HIS A 208 14.21 -0.08 -14.90
C HIS A 208 14.77 1.10 -15.68
N ARG A 209 13.93 1.85 -16.40
CA ARG A 209 14.40 2.99 -17.21
C ARG A 209 14.96 4.13 -16.37
N THR A 210 14.36 4.41 -15.21
CA THR A 210 14.78 5.51 -14.33
C THR A 210 15.66 5.05 -13.18
N ASN A 211 15.88 3.74 -13.05
CA ASN A 211 16.56 3.12 -11.91
C ASN A 211 16.00 3.60 -10.55
N ARG A 212 14.67 3.80 -10.48
CA ARG A 212 13.99 4.21 -9.24
C ARG A 212 13.35 2.99 -8.62
N LEU A 213 13.66 2.76 -7.35
CA LEU A 213 13.01 1.76 -6.51
C LEU A 213 12.13 2.48 -5.48
N VAL A 214 10.84 2.15 -5.46
CA VAL A 214 9.92 2.62 -4.42
C VAL A 214 9.48 1.43 -3.55
N ARG A 215 9.28 1.68 -2.26
CA ARG A 215 8.94 0.66 -1.25
C ARG A 215 7.70 1.07 -0.48
N GLN A 216 6.88 0.08 -0.13
CA GLN A 216 5.69 0.24 0.70
C GLN A 216 5.58 -0.92 1.69
N SER A 217 5.56 -0.60 2.98
CA SER A 217 5.24 -1.58 4.04
C SER A 217 3.75 -1.87 4.05
N ILE A 218 3.39 -3.12 4.30
CA ILE A 218 2.02 -3.62 4.27
C ILE A 218 1.54 -3.96 5.68
N ASP A 219 0.42 -3.37 6.07
CA ASP A 219 -0.28 -3.79 7.28
C ASP A 219 -1.06 -5.08 7.01
N ILE A 220 -0.62 -6.17 7.61
CA ILE A 220 -1.21 -7.51 7.46
C ILE A 220 -2.61 -7.58 8.09
N GLN A 221 -2.99 -6.67 8.99
CA GLN A 221 -4.36 -6.61 9.51
C GLN A 221 -5.34 -6.12 8.44
N GLU A 222 -4.89 -5.22 7.55
CA GLU A 222 -5.69 -4.66 6.47
C GLU A 222 -5.56 -5.47 5.16
N CYS A 223 -4.38 -6.03 4.90
CA CYS A 223 -4.09 -6.87 3.73
C CYS A 223 -3.43 -8.20 4.15
N PRO A 224 -4.21 -9.14 4.70
CA PRO A 224 -3.68 -10.42 5.18
C PRO A 224 -3.21 -11.32 4.04
N PHE A 225 -2.23 -12.18 4.35
CA PHE A 225 -1.81 -13.27 3.46
C PHE A 225 -2.93 -14.29 3.21
N PRO A 226 -2.87 -15.05 2.10
CA PRO A 226 -1.95 -14.89 0.97
C PRO A 226 -2.18 -13.60 0.19
N TRP A 227 -1.15 -13.07 -0.44
CA TRP A 227 -1.27 -11.98 -1.41
C TRP A 227 -1.45 -12.51 -2.82
N LYS A 228 -2.10 -11.73 -3.66
CA LYS A 228 -2.14 -11.89 -5.11
C LYS A 228 -1.73 -10.61 -5.79
N ILE A 229 -1.10 -10.72 -6.95
CA ILE A 229 -0.92 -9.56 -7.83
C ILE A 229 -2.29 -8.99 -8.19
N LEU A 230 -2.41 -7.67 -8.11
CA LEU A 230 -3.55 -6.90 -8.61
C LEU A 230 -3.03 -5.87 -9.60
N VAL A 231 -3.59 -5.88 -10.80
CA VAL A 231 -3.35 -4.87 -11.82
C VAL A 231 -4.67 -4.20 -12.17
N ALA A 232 -4.70 -2.86 -12.18
CA ALA A 232 -5.81 -2.12 -12.77
C ALA A 232 -5.34 -1.40 -14.04
N LEU A 233 -5.91 -1.75 -15.19
CA LEU A 233 -5.53 -1.17 -16.46
C LEU A 233 -6.36 0.06 -16.76
N SER A 234 -5.70 1.08 -17.30
CA SER A 234 -6.29 2.30 -17.78
C SER A 234 -7.40 2.06 -18.82
N PRO A 235 -8.39 2.97 -18.92
CA PRO A 235 -9.40 2.96 -19.96
C PRO A 235 -8.81 2.90 -21.37
N ARG A 236 -9.49 2.17 -22.25
CA ARG A 236 -9.24 2.00 -23.70
C ARG A 236 -7.79 1.62 -24.04
N ASN A 237 -7.56 0.37 -24.43
CA ASN A 237 -6.27 -0.14 -24.93
C ASN A 237 -5.13 -0.26 -23.92
N GLY A 238 -5.34 0.14 -22.65
CA GLY A 238 -4.39 -0.13 -21.58
C GLY A 238 -3.97 -1.59 -21.61
N SER A 239 -2.67 -1.87 -21.73
CA SER A 239 -2.15 -3.24 -21.81
C SER A 239 -0.90 -3.44 -20.98
N ILE A 240 -0.70 -4.68 -20.55
CA ILE A 240 0.44 -5.09 -19.75
C ILE A 240 0.81 -6.54 -20.09
N HIS A 241 2.10 -6.84 -20.02
CA HIS A 241 2.64 -8.18 -20.22
C HIS A 241 3.45 -8.59 -19.00
N VAL A 242 3.29 -9.83 -18.54
CA VAL A 242 4.21 -10.50 -17.62
C VAL A 242 5.37 -11.04 -18.44
N LEU A 243 6.60 -10.74 -18.03
CA LEU A 243 7.81 -11.26 -18.63
C LEU A 243 8.29 -12.47 -17.80
N CYS A 244 8.49 -13.61 -18.45
CA CYS A 244 9.04 -14.83 -17.86
C CYS A 244 10.53 -14.98 -18.17
#